data_AF-A0A961RLN4-F1
#
_entry.id   AF-A0A961RLN4-F1
#
_cell.length_a   1.000
_cell.length_b   1.000
_cell.length_c   1.000
_cell.angle_alpha   90.00
_cell.angle_beta   90.00
_cell.angle_gamma   90.00
#
_symmetry.space_group_name_H-M   'P 1'
#
loop_
_entity.id
_entity.type
_entity.pdbx_description
1 polymer ?
#
loop_
_entity_poly.entity_id
_entity_poly.type
_entity_poly.pdbx_seq_one_letter_code
_entity_poly.pdbx_strand_id
1 'polypeptide(L)'
;NPAGAVMILALMTILLALAMTGLAVFGGVLKRGPLASVLPFGTAWSLRELHEVLAYGLLMLVGLHLAGLLYESLRTRENLARAMVSGSKEARPGDHVAPPARARPVIAGVIAIGMIGAAAAGMSALSRQPAFNIPTGGLDPVYADECGACHMAYHPSLLPRRSWQSLLTGLADHFGEDASLPDTTLEGIRTYVMANAAEAFDTKPAHMLARVNPDMPFTLTETPFWKRVHGDLPAAVFERATIGAKGNCQACHRDADSGLFYPGNINIPKE
;
A
#
# COMPACT_ATOMS: atom_id res chain seq x y z
N ASN A 1 -1.40 -37.47 -14.90
CA ASN A 1 -1.04 -37.66 -13.49
C ASN A 1 -1.99 -36.80 -12.64
N PRO A 2 -2.91 -37.40 -11.86
CA PRO A 2 -3.92 -36.68 -11.09
C PRO A 2 -3.31 -35.71 -10.06
N ALA A 3 -2.15 -36.04 -9.49
CA ALA A 3 -1.45 -35.15 -8.55
C ALA A 3 -0.99 -33.86 -9.23
N GLY A 4 -0.52 -33.94 -10.48
CA GLY A 4 -0.15 -32.76 -11.27
C GLY A 4 -1.34 -31.83 -11.55
N ALA A 5 -2.50 -32.40 -11.89
CA ALA A 5 -3.71 -31.62 -12.12
C ALA A 5 -4.19 -30.90 -10.85
N VAL A 6 -4.18 -31.60 -9.70
CA VAL A 6 -4.51 -31.00 -8.39
C VAL A 6 -3.55 -29.87 -8.04
N MET A 7 -2.24 -30.03 -8.28
CA MET A 7 -1.24 -28.98 -8.03
C MET A 7 -1.50 -27.73 -8.88
N ILE A 8 -1.85 -27.87 -10.16
CA ILE A 8 -2.17 -26.72 -11.02
C ILE A 8 -3.41 -25.98 -10.50
N LEU A 9 -4.47 -26.70 -10.13
CA LEU A 9 -5.66 -26.08 -9.55
C LEU A 9 -5.32 -25.34 -8.26
N ALA A 10 -4.52 -25.93 -7.37
CA ALA A 10 -4.06 -25.30 -6.14
C ALA A 10 -3.26 -24.01 -6.42
N LEU A 11 -2.31 -24.05 -7.36
CA LEU A 11 -1.53 -22.87 -7.76
C LEU A 11 -2.42 -21.76 -8.32
N MET A 12 -3.38 -22.10 -9.19
CA MET A 12 -4.32 -21.13 -9.77
C MET A 12 -5.22 -20.50 -8.70
N THR A 13 -5.71 -21.29 -7.75
CA THR A 13 -6.51 -20.80 -6.63
C THR A 13 -5.71 -19.85 -5.73
N ILE A 14 -4.47 -20.19 -5.37
CA ILE A 14 -3.63 -19.32 -4.54
C ILE A 14 -3.26 -18.04 -5.29
N LEU A 15 -2.93 -18.11 -6.59
CA LEU A 15 -2.64 -16.93 -7.40
C LEU A 15 -3.85 -15.99 -7.46
N LEU A 16 -5.06 -16.53 -7.65
CA LEU A 16 -6.28 -15.74 -7.62
C LEU A 16 -6.48 -15.09 -6.25
N ALA A 17 -6.30 -15.84 -5.15
CA ALA A 17 -6.41 -15.30 -3.80
C ALA A 17 -5.38 -14.19 -3.53
N LEU A 18 -4.14 -14.35 -4.02
CA LEU A 18 -3.10 -13.33 -3.95
C LEU A 18 -3.47 -12.06 -4.73
N ALA A 19 -4.01 -12.20 -5.93
CA ALA A 19 -4.46 -11.05 -6.72
C ALA A 19 -5.58 -10.28 -5.99
N MET A 20 -6.56 -10.99 -5.44
CA MET A 20 -7.68 -10.38 -4.71
C MET A 20 -7.23 -9.70 -3.42
N THR A 21 -6.41 -10.37 -2.61
CA THR A 21 -5.86 -9.78 -1.38
C THR A 21 -4.90 -8.62 -1.69
N GLY A 22 -4.11 -8.71 -2.74
CA GLY A 22 -3.22 -7.63 -3.19
C GLY A 22 -3.99 -6.39 -3.63
N LEU A 23 -5.09 -6.56 -4.38
CA LEU A 23 -5.98 -5.46 -4.75
C LEU A 23 -6.63 -4.82 -3.52
N ALA A 24 -7.00 -5.63 -2.53
CA ALA A 24 -7.54 -5.14 -1.27
C ALA A 24 -6.49 -4.34 -0.46
N VAL A 25 -5.23 -4.81 -0.40
CA VAL A 25 -4.14 -4.06 0.24
C VAL A 25 -3.87 -2.75 -0.50
N PHE A 26 -3.82 -2.77 -1.83
CA PHE A 26 -3.65 -1.57 -2.65
C PHE A 26 -4.77 -0.54 -2.38
N GLY A 27 -6.02 -1.02 -2.31
CA GLY A 27 -7.20 -0.23 -1.97
C GLY A 27 -7.21 0.30 -0.56
N GLY A 28 -7.23 -0.55 0.46
CA GLY A 28 -7.49 -0.11 1.83
C GLY A 28 -6.26 0.31 2.62
N VAL A 29 -5.06 -0.20 2.32
CA VAL A 29 -3.83 0.21 3.02
C VAL A 29 -3.18 1.40 2.34
N LEU A 30 -3.03 1.37 1.01
CA LEU A 30 -2.40 2.46 0.26
C LEU A 30 -3.40 3.52 -0.21
N LYS A 31 -4.70 3.25 -0.08
CA LYS A 31 -5.77 4.17 -0.49
C LYS A 31 -5.67 4.55 -1.97
N ARG A 32 -5.33 3.54 -2.80
CA ARG A 32 -5.21 3.65 -4.26
C ARG A 32 -6.06 2.61 -4.99
N GLY A 33 -6.49 2.96 -6.19
CA GLY A 33 -7.20 2.03 -7.07
C GLY A 33 -8.66 1.80 -6.69
N PRO A 34 -9.29 0.76 -7.26
CA PRO A 34 -10.75 0.60 -7.29
C PRO A 34 -11.38 0.29 -5.94
N LEU A 35 -10.62 -0.24 -4.99
CA LEU A 35 -11.10 -0.60 -3.66
C LEU A 35 -10.82 0.49 -2.62
N ALA A 36 -10.22 1.62 -3.02
CA ALA A 36 -9.88 2.69 -2.11
C ALA A 36 -11.10 3.33 -1.45
N SER A 37 -12.21 3.45 -2.17
CA SER A 37 -13.44 4.10 -1.69
C SER A 37 -14.29 3.25 -0.75
N VAL A 38 -14.06 1.93 -0.71
CA VAL A 38 -14.94 0.99 0.02
C VAL A 38 -14.24 0.24 1.14
N LEU A 39 -12.91 0.10 1.10
CA LEU A 39 -12.20 -0.78 2.02
C LEU A 39 -11.55 0.01 3.18
N PRO A 40 -11.95 -0.26 4.44
CA PRO A 40 -11.30 0.34 5.60
C PRO A 40 -9.88 -0.17 5.81
N PHE A 41 -9.02 0.66 6.40
CA PHE A 41 -7.63 0.31 6.71
C PHE A 41 -7.51 -0.95 7.55
N GLY A 42 -8.31 -1.07 8.62
CA GLY A 42 -8.26 -2.22 9.54
C GLY A 42 -8.51 -3.56 8.83
N THR A 43 -9.53 -3.63 7.98
CA THR A 43 -9.84 -4.84 7.19
C THR A 43 -8.73 -5.14 6.19
N ALA A 44 -8.22 -4.12 5.49
CA ALA A 44 -7.14 -4.28 4.53
C ALA A 44 -5.82 -4.69 5.19
N TRP A 45 -5.58 -4.26 6.43
CA TRP A 45 -4.43 -4.68 7.23
C TRP A 45 -4.47 -6.18 7.54
N SER A 46 -5.63 -6.72 7.93
CA SER A 46 -5.80 -8.17 8.10
C SER A 46 -5.58 -8.94 6.80
N LEU A 47 -6.06 -8.40 5.67
CA LEU A 47 -5.84 -9.00 4.36
C LEU A 47 -4.37 -8.93 3.91
N ARG A 48 -3.58 -7.96 4.39
CA ARG A 48 -2.13 -7.91 4.18
C ARG A 48 -1.43 -9.10 4.83
N GLU A 49 -1.78 -9.43 6.08
CA GLU A 49 -1.21 -10.59 6.77
C GLU A 49 -1.56 -11.89 6.02
N LEU A 50 -2.81 -12.02 5.57
CA LEU A 50 -3.23 -13.14 4.73
C LEU A 50 -2.44 -13.18 3.40
N HIS A 51 -2.25 -12.04 2.75
CA HIS A 51 -1.47 -11.94 1.52
C HIS A 51 -0.03 -12.43 1.70
N GLU A 52 0.61 -12.07 2.82
CA GLU A 52 1.96 -12.52 3.16
C GLU A 52 2.02 -14.04 3.37
N VAL A 53 1.07 -14.61 4.12
CA VAL A 53 0.95 -16.07 4.31
C VAL A 53 0.72 -16.79 2.96
N LEU A 54 -0.19 -16.27 2.13
CA LEU A 54 -0.46 -16.82 0.80
C LEU A 54 0.78 -16.75 -0.11
N ALA A 55 1.60 -15.69 0.00
CA ALA A 55 2.79 -15.52 -0.81
C ALA A 55 3.86 -16.56 -0.46
N TYR A 56 4.15 -16.76 0.82
CA TYR A 56 5.06 -17.83 1.25
C TYR A 56 4.50 -19.22 0.94
N GLY A 57 3.19 -19.42 1.10
CA GLY A 57 2.50 -20.65 0.70
C GLY A 57 2.64 -20.94 -0.80
N LEU A 58 2.50 -19.92 -1.65
CA LEU A 58 2.73 -20.03 -3.10
C LEU A 58 4.18 -20.44 -3.39
N LEU A 59 5.17 -19.80 -2.76
CA LEU A 59 6.59 -20.16 -2.97
C LEU A 59 6.86 -21.63 -2.63
N MET A 60 6.27 -22.14 -1.55
CA MET A 60 6.34 -23.56 -1.19
C MET A 60 5.69 -24.44 -2.27
N LEU A 61 4.47 -24.12 -2.72
CA LEU A 61 3.79 -24.89 -3.77
C LEU A 61 4.56 -24.88 -5.09
N VAL A 62 5.17 -23.75 -5.46
CA VAL A 62 6.05 -23.65 -6.63
C VAL A 62 7.23 -24.60 -6.48
N GLY A 63 7.88 -24.64 -5.31
CA GLY A 63 8.95 -25.60 -5.03
C GLY A 63 8.50 -27.05 -5.18
N LEU A 64 7.36 -27.41 -4.60
CA LEU A 64 6.76 -28.74 -4.72
C LEU A 64 6.39 -29.09 -6.17
N HIS A 65 5.86 -28.12 -6.92
CA HIS A 65 5.51 -28.27 -8.32
C HIS A 65 6.73 -28.57 -9.19
N LEU A 66 7.81 -27.81 -9.00
CA LEU A 66 9.08 -28.03 -9.71
C LEU A 66 9.73 -29.37 -9.34
N ALA A 67 9.69 -29.75 -8.06
CA ALA A 67 10.17 -31.06 -7.62
C ALA A 67 9.36 -32.20 -8.25
N GLY A 68 8.03 -32.07 -8.30
CA GLY A 68 7.14 -33.04 -8.96
C GLY A 68 7.38 -33.12 -10.47
N LEU A 69 7.57 -31.99 -11.14
CA LEU A 69 7.96 -31.91 -12.55
C LEU A 69 9.28 -32.65 -12.80
N LEU A 70 10.30 -32.39 -11.97
CA LEU A 70 11.61 -33.05 -12.09
C LEU A 70 11.48 -34.55 -11.86
N TYR A 71 10.81 -34.97 -10.80
CA TYR A 71 10.59 -36.37 -10.47
C TYR A 71 9.91 -37.13 -11.61
N GLU A 72 8.81 -36.59 -12.14
CA GLU A 72 8.06 -37.23 -13.21
C GLU A 72 8.82 -37.20 -14.54
N SER A 73 9.55 -36.11 -14.84
CA SER A 73 10.47 -36.02 -15.99
C SER A 73 11.55 -37.10 -15.95
N LEU A 74 12.17 -37.32 -14.79
CA LEU A 74 13.18 -38.37 -14.59
C LEU A 74 12.58 -39.78 -14.67
N ARG A 75 11.42 -40.00 -14.05
CA ARG A 75 10.72 -41.30 -14.05
C ARG A 75 10.25 -41.69 -15.44
N THR A 76 9.73 -40.73 -16.20
CA THR A 76 9.15 -40.98 -17.52
C THR A 76 10.13 -40.78 -18.67
N ARG A 77 11.34 -40.25 -18.40
CA ARG A 77 12.36 -39.90 -19.39
C ARG A 77 11.87 -38.96 -20.50
N GLU A 78 10.82 -38.19 -20.23
CA GLU A 78 10.27 -37.18 -21.12
C GLU A 78 10.45 -35.80 -20.53
N ASN A 79 10.80 -34.83 -21.36
CA ASN A 79 10.86 -33.43 -20.94
C ASN A 79 9.45 -32.84 -20.86
N LEU A 80 8.82 -32.98 -19.69
CA LEU A 80 7.47 -32.47 -19.43
C LEU A 80 7.37 -30.95 -19.54
N ALA A 81 8.43 -30.21 -19.22
CA ALA A 81 8.44 -28.76 -19.37
C ALA A 81 8.33 -28.37 -20.85
N ARG A 82 9.03 -29.07 -21.74
CA ARG A 82 8.91 -28.88 -23.19
C ARG A 82 7.50 -29.22 -23.68
N ALA A 83 6.91 -30.30 -23.20
CA ALA A 83 5.56 -30.71 -23.57
C ALA A 83 4.49 -29.68 -23.15
N MET A 84 4.67 -29.00 -22.03
CA MET A 84 3.79 -27.90 -21.59
C MET A 84 3.85 -26.69 -22.54
N VAL A 85 5.05 -26.36 -23.05
CA VAL A 85 5.24 -25.22 -23.98
C VAL A 85 4.77 -25.56 -25.38
N SER A 86 5.09 -26.77 -25.89
CA SER A 86 4.68 -27.19 -27.23
C SER A 86 3.22 -27.60 -27.31
N GLY A 87 2.58 -27.89 -26.18
CA GLY A 87 1.23 -28.46 -26.11
C GLY A 87 1.14 -29.88 -26.68
N SER A 88 2.28 -30.51 -26.96
CA SER A 88 2.38 -31.84 -27.56
C SER A 88 3.10 -32.80 -26.62
N LYS A 89 2.55 -34.01 -26.49
CA LYS A 89 3.12 -35.10 -25.71
C LYS A 89 3.10 -36.37 -26.57
N GLU A 90 4.09 -37.23 -26.41
CA GLU A 90 4.08 -38.55 -27.05
C GLU A 90 2.86 -39.35 -26.59
N ALA A 91 2.14 -39.94 -27.55
CA ALA A 91 0.94 -40.71 -27.29
C ALA A 91 1.32 -42.06 -26.65
N ARG A 92 0.73 -42.38 -25.50
CA ARG A 92 0.94 -43.64 -24.79
C ARG A 92 -0.30 -44.55 -24.87
N PRO A 93 -0.13 -45.88 -24.77
CA PRO A 93 -1.26 -46.80 -24.69
C PRO A 93 -2.16 -46.44 -23.50
N GLY A 94 -3.43 -46.14 -23.76
CA GLY A 94 -4.42 -45.75 -22.75
C GLY A 94 -4.64 -44.23 -22.60
N ASP A 95 -3.96 -43.38 -23.38
CA ASP A 95 -4.27 -41.95 -23.41
C ASP A 95 -5.63 -41.67 -24.07
N HIS A 96 -6.43 -40.80 -23.48
CA HIS A 96 -7.70 -40.35 -24.05
C HIS A 96 -7.45 -39.36 -25.20
N VAL A 97 -7.90 -39.70 -26.41
CA VAL A 97 -7.86 -38.79 -27.56
C VAL A 97 -9.00 -37.78 -27.42
N ALA A 98 -8.67 -36.52 -27.18
CA ALA A 98 -9.66 -35.46 -27.14
C ALA A 98 -10.29 -35.28 -28.54
N PRO A 99 -11.62 -35.12 -28.65
CA PRO A 99 -12.27 -34.86 -29.93
C PRO A 99 -11.77 -33.54 -30.54
N PRO A 100 -11.62 -33.46 -31.87
CA PRO A 100 -11.13 -32.25 -32.53
C PRO A 100 -12.10 -31.09 -32.32
N ALA A 101 -11.66 -30.05 -31.61
CA ALA A 101 -12.41 -28.81 -31.45
C ALA A 101 -11.99 -27.80 -32.53
N ARG A 102 -12.96 -27.18 -33.20
CA ARG A 102 -12.68 -26.15 -34.21
C ARG A 102 -12.35 -24.83 -33.51
N ALA A 103 -11.09 -24.39 -33.61
CA ALA A 103 -10.66 -23.11 -33.03
C ALA A 103 -11.40 -21.92 -33.67
N ARG A 104 -11.84 -20.95 -32.84
CA ARG A 104 -12.49 -19.70 -33.27
C ARG A 104 -11.72 -18.48 -32.72
N PRO A 105 -10.49 -18.22 -33.20
CA PRO A 105 -9.58 -17.25 -32.57
C PRO A 105 -10.11 -15.81 -32.61
N VAL A 106 -10.81 -15.42 -33.69
CA VAL A 106 -11.37 -14.07 -33.81
C VAL A 106 -12.44 -13.81 -32.75
N ILE A 107 -13.38 -14.74 -32.57
CA ILE A 107 -14.46 -14.60 -31.57
C ILE A 107 -13.86 -14.59 -30.16
N ALA A 108 -12.92 -15.50 -29.86
CA ALA A 108 -12.22 -15.53 -28.58
C ALA A 108 -11.48 -14.21 -28.31
N GLY A 109 -10.79 -13.66 -29.32
CA GLY A 109 -10.10 -12.38 -29.23
C GLY A 109 -11.05 -11.21 -28.97
N VAL A 110 -12.15 -11.12 -29.71
CA VAL A 110 -13.17 -10.07 -29.52
C VAL A 110 -13.78 -10.11 -28.11
N ILE A 111 -14.13 -11.31 -27.62
CA ILE A 111 -14.67 -11.48 -26.26
C ILE A 111 -13.62 -11.08 -25.22
N ALA A 112 -12.38 -11.54 -25.36
CA ALA A 112 -11.30 -11.21 -24.42
C ALA A 112 -11.04 -9.70 -24.37
N ILE A 113 -10.92 -9.04 -25.53
CA ILE A 113 -10.73 -7.59 -25.62
C ILE A 113 -11.91 -6.85 -25.00
N GLY A 114 -13.15 -7.27 -25.29
CA GLY A 114 -14.35 -6.69 -24.70
C GLY A 114 -14.36 -6.80 -23.17
N MET A 115 -14.06 -7.98 -22.62
CA MET A 115 -13.99 -8.19 -21.17
C MET A 115 -12.88 -7.36 -20.51
N ILE A 116 -11.69 -7.30 -21.12
CA ILE A 116 -10.58 -6.49 -20.61
C ILE A 116 -10.93 -5.00 -20.65
N GLY A 117 -11.51 -4.52 -21.75
CA GLY A 117 -11.95 -3.14 -21.90
C GLY A 117 -13.01 -2.75 -20.87
N ALA A 118 -14.03 -3.61 -20.67
CA ALA A 118 -15.07 -3.40 -19.66
C ALA A 118 -14.49 -3.40 -18.24
N ALA A 119 -13.60 -4.35 -17.92
CA ALA A 119 -12.93 -4.41 -16.63
C ALA A 119 -12.06 -3.16 -16.38
N ALA A 120 -11.27 -2.72 -17.37
CA ALA A 120 -10.44 -1.53 -17.27
C ALA A 120 -11.27 -0.26 -17.08
N ALA A 121 -12.38 -0.11 -17.83
CA ALA A 121 -13.30 1.01 -17.69
C ALA A 121 -13.94 1.05 -16.29
N GLY A 122 -14.42 -0.10 -15.81
CA GLY A 122 -14.97 -0.24 -14.45
C GLY A 122 -13.92 0.09 -13.38
N MET A 123 -12.69 -0.41 -13.54
CA MET A 123 -11.59 -0.15 -12.61
C MET A 123 -11.22 1.33 -12.56
N SER A 124 -11.13 1.98 -13.73
CA SER A 124 -10.86 3.41 -13.84
C SER A 124 -11.99 4.24 -13.19
N ALA A 125 -13.24 3.86 -13.37
CA ALA A 125 -14.37 4.57 -12.77
C ALA A 125 -14.34 4.48 -11.24
N LEU A 126 -14.11 3.28 -10.69
CA LEU A 126 -13.99 3.07 -9.24
C LEU A 126 -12.77 3.78 -8.65
N SER A 127 -11.64 3.78 -9.36
CA SER A 127 -10.39 4.40 -8.89
C SER A 127 -10.45 5.94 -8.81
N ARG A 128 -11.47 6.58 -9.39
CA ARG A 128 -11.69 8.04 -9.31
C ARG A 128 -12.54 8.44 -8.11
N GLN A 129 -13.13 7.50 -7.40
CA GLN A 129 -13.92 7.80 -6.22
C GLN A 129 -13.02 8.23 -5.05
N PRO A 130 -13.50 9.12 -4.18
CA PRO A 130 -12.76 9.49 -2.98
C PRO A 130 -12.54 8.26 -2.10
N ALA A 131 -11.37 8.20 -1.49
CA ALA A 131 -10.99 7.09 -0.63
C ALA A 131 -11.86 7.03 0.64
N PHE A 132 -12.06 5.83 1.15
CA PHE A 132 -12.94 5.54 2.28
C PHE A 132 -12.47 6.30 3.52
N ASN A 133 -13.36 7.14 4.07
CA ASN A 133 -13.18 7.88 5.31
C ASN A 133 -11.88 8.70 5.37
N ILE A 134 -11.57 9.37 4.27
CA ILE A 134 -10.50 10.38 4.18
C ILE A 134 -11.18 11.70 3.79
N PRO A 135 -11.29 12.67 4.72
CA PRO A 135 -11.75 14.01 4.40
C PRO A 135 -11.00 14.57 3.19
N THR A 136 -11.74 15.11 2.23
CA THR A 136 -11.19 15.74 1.03
C THR A 136 -11.17 17.24 1.19
N GLY A 137 -9.99 17.86 1.16
CA GLY A 137 -9.81 19.30 1.28
C GLY A 137 -8.33 19.64 1.42
N GLY A 138 -7.96 20.87 1.07
CA GLY A 138 -6.63 21.38 1.41
C GLY A 138 -6.52 21.64 2.92
N LEU A 139 -5.31 22.00 3.35
CA LEU A 139 -5.12 22.50 4.71
C LEU A 139 -5.91 23.80 4.92
N ASP A 140 -6.36 24.03 6.15
CA ASP A 140 -6.92 25.34 6.51
C ASP A 140 -5.86 26.43 6.29
N PRO A 141 -6.17 27.57 5.65
CA PRO A 141 -5.16 28.57 5.31
C PRO A 141 -4.47 29.17 6.54
N VAL A 142 -5.21 29.46 7.61
CA VAL A 142 -4.63 30.02 8.84
C VAL A 142 -3.71 29.00 9.50
N TYR A 143 -4.12 27.73 9.54
CA TYR A 143 -3.26 26.64 9.98
C TYR A 143 -1.99 26.52 9.13
N ALA A 144 -2.13 26.53 7.80
CA ALA A 144 -1.01 26.36 6.89
C ALA A 144 -0.01 27.51 6.99
N ASP A 145 -0.48 28.75 7.17
CA ASP A 145 0.37 29.93 7.30
C ASP A 145 1.09 29.94 8.66
N GLU A 146 0.36 29.79 9.77
CA GLU A 146 0.93 29.86 11.12
C GLU A 146 1.80 28.64 11.45
N CYS A 147 1.30 27.42 11.20
CA CYS A 147 2.05 26.19 11.48
C CYS A 147 3.05 25.82 10.37
N GLY A 148 3.08 26.58 9.27
CA GLY A 148 4.03 26.45 8.16
C GLY A 148 5.18 27.44 8.19
N ALA A 149 5.22 28.37 9.16
CA ALA A 149 6.16 29.49 9.16
C ALA A 149 7.64 29.05 9.36
N CYS A 150 7.89 28.02 10.18
CA CYS A 150 9.24 27.57 10.53
C CYS A 150 9.61 26.20 9.93
N HIS A 151 8.61 25.36 9.70
CA HIS A 151 8.75 24.03 9.10
C HIS A 151 7.54 23.77 8.20
N MET A 152 7.54 22.68 7.44
CA MET A 152 6.34 22.32 6.67
C MET A 152 5.10 22.24 7.57
N ALA A 153 3.95 22.68 7.09
CA ALA A 153 2.69 22.45 7.80
C ALA A 153 2.39 20.95 7.82
N TYR A 154 2.67 20.28 8.94
CA TYR A 154 2.42 18.85 9.10
C TYR A 154 0.92 18.56 8.94
N HIS A 155 0.53 17.61 8.10
CA HIS A 155 -0.90 17.32 7.96
C HIS A 155 -1.52 16.93 9.33
N PRO A 156 -2.68 17.49 9.74
CA PRO A 156 -3.25 17.27 11.08
C PRO A 156 -3.46 15.80 11.45
N SER A 157 -3.68 14.93 10.45
CA SER A 157 -3.86 13.49 10.67
C SER A 157 -2.63 12.74 11.18
N LEU A 158 -1.45 13.38 11.22
CA LEU A 158 -0.21 12.73 11.64
C LEU A 158 -0.05 12.63 13.16
N LEU A 159 -0.82 13.40 13.93
CA LEU A 159 -0.86 13.32 15.38
C LEU A 159 -2.28 13.05 15.91
N PRO A 160 -2.41 12.29 17.02
CA PRO A 160 -3.69 12.09 17.67
C PRO A 160 -4.11 13.35 18.43
N ARG A 161 -5.41 13.52 18.68
CA ARG A 161 -5.97 14.71 19.36
C ARG A 161 -5.24 15.03 20.66
N ARG A 162 -4.91 14.01 21.47
CA ARG A 162 -4.18 14.17 22.73
C ARG A 162 -2.82 14.86 22.54
N SER A 163 -2.09 14.52 21.49
CA SER A 163 -0.76 15.07 21.22
C SER A 163 -0.86 16.49 20.68
N TRP A 164 -1.84 16.76 19.81
CA TRP A 164 -2.15 18.13 19.39
C TRP A 164 -2.51 19.02 20.57
N GLN A 165 -3.31 18.52 21.51
CA GLN A 165 -3.70 19.29 22.69
C GLN A 165 -2.48 19.68 23.51
N SER A 166 -1.60 18.73 23.82
CA SER A 166 -0.36 19.00 24.55
C SER A 166 0.56 19.97 23.80
N LEU A 167 0.73 19.80 22.48
CA LEU A 167 1.56 20.67 21.65
C LEU A 167 1.03 22.11 21.64
N LEU A 168 -0.29 22.29 21.44
CA LEU A 168 -0.91 23.62 21.38
C LEU A 168 -0.94 24.33 22.74
N THR A 169 -0.91 23.61 23.86
CA THR A 169 -0.76 24.21 25.19
C THR A 169 0.67 24.68 25.45
N GLY A 170 1.66 24.04 24.85
CA GLY A 170 3.09 24.29 25.06
C GLY A 170 3.77 25.17 24.02
N LEU A 171 3.04 25.96 23.21
CA LEU A 171 3.62 26.71 22.08
C LEU A 171 4.71 27.72 22.47
N ALA A 172 4.70 28.24 23.70
CA ALA A 172 5.75 29.13 24.18
C ALA A 172 7.13 28.44 24.35
N ASP A 173 7.15 27.10 24.38
CA ASP A 173 8.36 26.26 24.39
C ASP A 173 8.22 25.18 23.31
N HIS A 174 8.26 25.62 22.05
CA HIS A 174 8.07 24.79 20.87
C HIS A 174 9.40 24.39 20.27
N PHE A 175 10.01 23.34 20.83
CA PHE A 175 11.30 22.79 20.38
C PHE A 175 12.47 23.80 20.45
N GLY A 176 12.48 24.64 21.48
CA GLY A 176 13.50 25.67 21.69
C GLY A 176 13.18 27.02 21.03
N GLU A 177 12.03 27.14 20.37
CA GLU A 177 11.51 28.40 19.82
C GLU A 177 10.18 28.78 20.50
N ASP A 178 9.83 30.06 20.50
CA ASP A 178 8.51 30.55 20.92
C ASP A 178 7.59 30.65 19.69
N ALA A 179 6.62 29.75 19.62
CA ALA A 179 5.60 29.68 18.58
C ALA A 179 4.22 30.11 19.10
N SER A 180 4.17 30.93 20.16
CA SER A 180 2.91 31.42 20.72
C SER A 180 2.11 32.25 19.70
N LEU A 181 0.79 32.13 19.78
CA LEU A 181 -0.16 32.76 18.87
C LEU A 181 -1.21 33.55 19.66
N PRO A 182 -1.83 34.58 19.06
CA PRO A 182 -2.98 35.25 19.66
C PRO A 182 -4.10 34.25 19.99
N ASP A 183 -4.78 34.44 21.12
CA ASP A 183 -5.81 33.50 21.63
C ASP A 183 -6.87 33.14 20.58
N THR A 184 -7.32 34.12 19.79
CA THR A 184 -8.31 33.92 18.74
C THR A 184 -7.80 33.00 17.63
N THR A 185 -6.54 33.17 17.23
CA THR A 185 -5.90 32.37 16.19
C THR A 185 -5.65 30.96 16.70
N LEU A 186 -5.15 30.84 17.95
CA LEU A 186 -4.91 29.56 18.61
C LEU A 186 -6.20 28.74 18.74
N GLU A 187 -7.32 29.35 19.10
CA GLU A 187 -8.60 28.66 19.22
C GLU A 187 -9.14 28.17 17.86
N GLY A 188 -8.96 28.97 16.80
CA GLY A 188 -9.27 28.57 15.43
C GLY A 188 -8.45 27.35 14.99
N ILE A 189 -7.13 27.40 15.18
CA ILE A 189 -6.21 26.30 14.88
C ILE A 189 -6.56 25.06 15.70
N ARG A 190 -6.81 25.22 17.01
CA ARG A 190 -7.20 24.13 17.91
C ARG A 190 -8.45 23.43 17.40
N THR A 191 -9.49 24.20 17.05
CA THR A 191 -10.74 23.64 16.51
C THR A 191 -10.47 22.85 15.23
N TYR A 192 -9.69 23.42 14.30
CA TYR A 192 -9.33 22.78 13.05
C TYR A 192 -8.56 21.47 13.24
N VAL A 193 -7.48 21.46 14.03
CA VAL A 193 -6.66 20.26 14.21
C VAL A 193 -7.39 19.20 15.01
N MET A 194 -8.26 19.56 15.96
CA MET A 194 -9.07 18.57 16.70
C MET A 194 -10.10 17.88 15.79
N ALA A 195 -10.66 18.61 14.83
CA ALA A 195 -11.57 18.04 13.83
C ALA A 195 -10.83 17.13 12.82
N ASN A 196 -9.54 17.41 12.56
CA ASN A 196 -8.75 16.74 11.50
C ASN A 196 -7.58 15.89 12.01
N ALA A 197 -7.51 15.61 13.32
CA ALA A 197 -6.49 14.75 13.92
C ALA A 197 -6.53 13.31 13.38
N ALA A 198 -5.53 12.50 13.76
CA ALA A 198 -5.39 11.13 13.28
C ALA A 198 -6.69 10.29 13.36
N GLU A 199 -7.48 10.48 14.41
CA GLU A 199 -8.74 9.78 14.63
C GLU A 199 -9.83 10.07 13.58
N ALA A 200 -9.70 11.14 12.79
CA ALA A 200 -10.64 11.50 11.72
C ALA A 200 -10.27 10.90 10.35
N PHE A 201 -9.11 10.24 10.23
CA PHE A 201 -8.56 9.79 8.95
C PHE A 201 -8.30 8.29 8.93
N ASP A 202 -8.77 7.60 7.90
CA ASP A 202 -8.52 6.17 7.72
C ASP A 202 -7.26 5.88 6.88
N THR A 203 -6.15 6.59 7.12
CA THR A 203 -4.89 6.41 6.38
C THR A 203 -3.88 5.59 7.17
N LYS A 204 -3.00 4.86 6.47
CA LYS A 204 -1.90 4.14 7.12
C LYS A 204 -1.05 5.07 8.00
N PRO A 205 -0.62 6.27 7.56
CA PRO A 205 0.09 7.21 8.42
C PRO A 205 -0.71 7.60 9.68
N ALA A 206 -2.00 7.94 9.56
CA ALA A 206 -2.82 8.34 10.70
C ALA A 206 -2.91 7.22 11.76
N HIS A 207 -3.20 5.99 11.34
CA HIS A 207 -3.27 4.83 12.25
C HIS A 207 -1.93 4.48 12.91
N MET A 208 -0.83 4.63 12.16
CA MET A 208 0.48 4.16 12.61
C MET A 208 1.25 5.21 13.43
N LEU A 209 1.16 6.49 13.05
CA LEU A 209 1.81 7.59 13.76
C LEU A 209 1.06 8.01 15.03
N ALA A 210 -0.24 7.70 15.13
CA ALA A 210 -0.99 7.86 16.39
C ALA A 210 -0.44 7.02 17.56
N ARG A 211 0.36 5.98 17.25
CA ARG A 211 1.12 5.21 18.24
C ARG A 211 2.42 5.94 18.58
N VAL A 212 2.28 6.98 19.40
CA VAL A 212 3.38 7.90 19.76
C VAL A 212 4.38 7.30 20.74
N ASN A 213 5.59 7.87 20.79
CA ASN A 213 6.50 7.64 21.90
C ASN A 213 5.93 8.35 23.15
N PRO A 214 5.70 7.65 24.28
CA PRO A 214 5.16 8.28 25.50
C PRO A 214 6.00 9.46 26.02
N ASP A 215 7.33 9.38 25.87
CA ASP A 215 8.25 10.42 26.35
C ASP A 215 8.36 11.60 25.39
N MET A 216 8.01 11.39 24.11
CA MET A 216 8.07 12.39 23.04
C MET A 216 6.76 12.36 22.23
N PRO A 217 5.60 12.69 22.85
CA PRO A 217 4.28 12.36 22.31
C PRO A 217 3.86 13.17 21.08
N PHE A 218 4.59 14.23 20.75
CA PHE A 218 4.34 15.09 19.60
C PHE A 218 5.53 15.16 18.62
N THR A 219 6.55 14.30 18.81
CA THR A 219 7.70 14.22 17.90
C THR A 219 7.53 13.04 16.94
N LEU A 220 7.05 13.32 15.72
CA LEU A 220 6.73 12.30 14.71
C LEU A 220 7.88 11.34 14.39
N THR A 221 9.11 11.88 14.33
CA THR A 221 10.34 11.12 14.03
C THR A 221 10.72 10.14 15.15
N GLU A 222 10.18 10.32 16.35
CA GLU A 222 10.43 9.46 17.49
C GLU A 222 9.44 8.29 17.60
N THR A 223 8.39 8.27 16.77
CA THR A 223 7.40 7.19 16.76
C THR A 223 8.04 5.85 16.30
N PRO A 224 7.60 4.71 16.84
CA PRO A 224 8.10 3.40 16.41
C PRO A 224 7.88 3.14 14.91
N PHE A 225 6.75 3.63 14.37
CA PHE A 225 6.45 3.49 12.95
C PHE A 225 7.47 4.23 12.09
N TRP A 226 7.76 5.50 12.41
CA TRP A 226 8.70 6.32 11.65
C TRP A 226 10.10 5.70 11.67
N LYS A 227 10.59 5.31 12.86
CA LYS A 227 11.90 4.66 13.02
C LYS A 227 12.02 3.36 12.24
N ARG A 228 10.96 2.55 12.19
CA ARG A 228 10.97 1.30 11.42
C ARG A 228 11.05 1.54 9.91
N VAL A 229 10.30 2.49 9.37
CA VAL A 229 10.22 2.68 7.91
C VAL A 229 11.34 3.57 7.35
N HIS A 230 12.00 4.36 8.19
CA HIS A 230 13.15 5.19 7.82
C HIS A 230 14.48 4.69 8.40
N GLY A 231 14.49 3.64 9.21
CA GLY A 231 15.66 3.18 9.97
C GLY A 231 16.82 2.70 9.11
N ASP A 232 16.54 2.21 7.90
CA ASP A 232 17.57 1.75 6.96
C ASP A 232 18.21 2.91 6.16
N LEU A 233 17.71 4.14 6.31
CA LEU A 233 18.29 5.32 5.65
C LEU A 233 19.51 5.83 6.44
N PRO A 234 20.67 6.01 5.80
CA PRO A 234 21.83 6.60 6.45
C PRO A 234 21.54 8.01 6.97
N ALA A 235 22.11 8.37 8.14
CA ALA A 235 21.97 9.71 8.72
C ALA A 235 22.34 10.83 7.74
N ALA A 236 23.39 10.62 6.96
CA ALA A 236 23.87 11.54 5.92
C ALA A 236 22.80 11.89 4.85
N VAL A 237 21.76 11.07 4.67
CA VAL A 237 20.64 11.42 3.78
C VAL A 237 19.88 12.63 4.33
N PHE A 238 19.61 12.65 5.64
CA PHE A 238 18.86 13.72 6.28
C PHE A 238 19.68 15.01 6.46
N GLU A 239 21.00 14.90 6.37
CA GLU A 239 21.95 16.04 6.47
C GLU A 239 22.18 16.73 5.12
N ARG A 240 21.65 16.20 4.01
CA ARG A 240 21.74 16.84 2.68
C ARG A 240 21.10 18.23 2.70
N ALA A 241 21.67 19.19 1.98
CA ALA A 241 21.18 20.56 1.97
C ALA A 241 19.72 20.67 1.50
N THR A 242 19.29 19.82 0.57
CA THR A 242 17.89 19.80 0.11
C THR A 242 16.89 19.15 1.06
N ILE A 243 17.36 18.41 2.08
CA ILE A 243 16.49 17.76 3.07
C ILE A 243 16.61 18.49 4.42
N GLY A 244 17.82 18.70 4.91
CA GLY A 244 18.19 19.47 6.09
C GLY A 244 17.91 18.75 7.42
N ALA A 245 16.75 18.12 7.56
CA ALA A 245 16.37 17.40 8.76
C ALA A 245 15.35 16.29 8.51
N LYS A 246 15.26 15.34 9.45
CA LYS A 246 14.25 14.27 9.46
C LYS A 246 12.80 14.78 9.46
N GLY A 247 12.56 15.98 10.00
CA GLY A 247 11.24 16.61 10.06
C GLY A 247 10.78 17.20 8.72
N ASN A 248 11.67 17.39 7.74
CA ASN A 248 11.30 17.94 6.44
C ASN A 248 10.73 16.85 5.52
N CYS A 249 9.55 16.34 5.86
CA CYS A 249 8.94 15.23 5.14
C CYS A 249 8.70 15.55 3.67
N GLN A 250 8.30 16.79 3.35
CA GLN A 250 7.96 17.24 2.00
C GLN A 250 9.16 17.24 1.04
N ALA A 251 10.39 17.32 1.55
CA ALA A 251 11.60 17.19 0.73
C ALA A 251 11.70 15.84 0.01
N CYS A 252 11.17 14.78 0.62
CA CYS A 252 11.18 13.42 0.06
C CYS A 252 9.78 12.93 -0.37
N HIS A 253 8.74 13.36 0.33
CA HIS A 253 7.35 12.93 0.11
C HIS A 253 6.56 14.05 -0.55
N ARG A 254 6.39 13.96 -1.88
CA ARG A 254 5.69 15.00 -2.67
C ARG A 254 4.22 15.20 -2.31
N ASP A 255 3.63 14.25 -1.59
CA ASP A 255 2.24 14.27 -1.12
C ASP A 255 2.13 14.35 0.41
N ALA A 256 3.15 14.87 1.10
CA ALA A 256 3.16 14.96 2.56
C ALA A 256 2.01 15.82 3.11
N ASP A 257 1.64 16.88 2.39
CA ASP A 257 0.52 17.78 2.66
C ASP A 257 -0.85 17.09 2.59
N SER A 258 -0.97 15.97 1.87
CA SER A 258 -2.21 15.18 1.79
C SER A 258 -2.42 14.22 2.97
N GLY A 259 -1.41 14.01 3.81
CA GLY A 259 -1.45 13.00 4.88
C GLY A 259 -1.48 11.54 4.42
N LEU A 260 -1.33 11.26 3.11
CA LEU A 260 -1.35 9.90 2.54
C LEU A 260 0.02 9.21 2.54
N PHE A 261 1.09 9.95 2.25
CA PHE A 261 2.47 9.44 2.15
C PHE A 261 2.59 8.19 1.26
N TYR A 262 2.06 8.28 0.03
CA TYR A 262 2.05 7.15 -0.89
C TYR A 262 3.48 6.80 -1.34
N PRO A 263 3.94 5.54 -1.23
CA PRO A 263 5.32 5.18 -1.60
C PRO A 263 5.73 5.55 -3.02
N GLY A 264 4.79 5.52 -3.98
CA GLY A 264 5.07 5.92 -5.37
C GLY A 264 5.31 7.43 -5.57
N ASN A 265 5.06 8.24 -4.54
CA ASN A 265 5.33 9.69 -4.56
C ASN A 265 6.66 10.07 -3.90
N ILE A 266 7.39 9.09 -3.36
CA ILE A 266 8.70 9.29 -2.74
C ILE A 266 9.75 9.59 -3.81
N ASN A 267 10.50 10.65 -3.61
CA ASN A 267 11.69 10.98 -4.38
C ASN A 267 12.72 11.57 -3.42
N ILE A 268 13.84 10.87 -3.20
CA ILE A 268 14.90 11.35 -2.30
C ILE A 268 15.88 12.19 -3.14
N PRO A 269 15.98 13.52 -2.93
CA PRO A 269 16.94 14.36 -3.64
C PRO A 269 18.38 13.88 -3.41
N LYS A 270 19.23 13.96 -4.44
CA LYS A 270 20.60 13.43 -4.39
C LYS A 270 21.58 14.36 -3.68
N GLU A 271 21.33 15.66 -3.72
CA GLU A 271 22.12 16.76 -3.15
C GLU A 271 21.16 17.74 -2.50
#